data_AF-A0A0D2PMY1-F1
#
_entry.id   AF-A0A0D2PMY1-F1
#
_cell.length_a   1.000
_cell.length_b   1.000
_cell.length_c   1.000
_cell.angle_alpha   90.00
_cell.angle_beta   90.00
_cell.angle_gamma   90.00
#
_symmetry.space_group_name_H-M   'P 1'
#
loop_
_entity.id
_entity.type
_entity.pdbx_description
1 polymer ?
#
loop_
_entity_poly.entity_id
_entity_poly.type
_entity_poly.pdbx_seq_one_letter_code
_entity_poly.pdbx_strand_id
1 'polypeptide(L)'
;MIVPLRGTTVVTLAILTSLLFITCISFSFIGADADGPPFVPVLNAIAHASPGVVLIGESVDVDIDEPALTIRWSIVACGKDFMLPGSVGLHGTDACGLPASGMHIYVDSDSHPSATYDPSQIPFDKESGHRRSIQNMVQFDSDHVLDAHEDHLYPFDTYKLSSTIRAVGFDNQTVIPIQKLTTINITSNFDIYTVDLESYSTFENGTTGSSRDIDIQISRPNEARFFALLLFVTSWILAHVTIGHVLIARRLHGLRSVFPHLVSSGAILVAIPQLRSSMPDAPGLNGVLIDSIGYFPQMVIVSLSTIGLLLILVAHEFDVMRNRSYGYGAAGPGVQEIIIPSTPPRRASMAPQLPRPPSSPTANSTSMEIAQWEMRRLMKQLRGDYVFPPVKSSHRLMPSEAPKASHRRVKTMSKIMEAGEVSHWSDSE
;
A
#
# COMPACT_ATOMS: atom_id res chain seq x y z
N MET A 1 22.14 -17.38 -36.28
CA MET A 1 22.11 -18.72 -35.66
C MET A 1 20.88 -18.76 -34.76
N ILE A 2 19.79 -19.39 -35.21
CA ILE A 2 18.53 -19.48 -34.46
C ILE A 2 18.52 -20.87 -33.85
N VAL A 3 18.74 -20.97 -32.54
CA VAL A 3 18.67 -22.25 -31.83
C VAL A 3 17.20 -22.54 -31.55
N PRO A 4 16.61 -23.64 -32.09
CA PRO A 4 15.23 -23.99 -31.80
C PRO A 4 15.13 -24.44 -30.33
N LEU A 5 14.68 -23.55 -29.46
CA LEU A 5 14.33 -23.87 -28.08
C LEU A 5 13.12 -24.81 -28.08
N ARG A 6 13.33 -26.06 -27.67
CA ARG A 6 12.23 -27.02 -27.42
C ARG A 6 11.38 -26.50 -26.26
N GLY A 7 10.06 -26.73 -26.32
CA GLY A 7 9.14 -26.27 -25.26
C GLY A 7 9.54 -26.71 -23.84
N THR A 8 10.16 -27.89 -23.71
CA THR A 8 10.72 -28.36 -22.44
C THR A 8 11.81 -27.44 -21.91
N THR A 9 12.76 -27.00 -22.74
CA THR A 9 13.85 -26.10 -22.32
C THR A 9 13.35 -24.74 -21.82
N VAL A 10 12.28 -24.21 -22.42
CA VAL A 10 11.65 -22.95 -21.97
C VAL A 10 11.02 -23.13 -20.58
N VAL A 11 10.32 -24.25 -20.36
CA VAL A 11 9.70 -24.56 -19.05
C VAL A 11 10.77 -24.76 -17.99
N THR A 12 11.84 -25.52 -18.27
CA THR A 12 12.92 -25.72 -17.29
C THR A 12 13.60 -24.41 -16.93
N LEU A 13 13.85 -23.55 -17.92
CA LEU A 13 14.47 -22.25 -17.70
C LEU A 13 13.56 -21.34 -16.86
N ALA A 14 12.25 -21.35 -17.09
CA ALA A 14 11.27 -20.60 -16.30
C ALA A 14 11.19 -21.08 -14.84
N ILE A 15 11.27 -22.39 -14.60
CA ILE A 15 11.30 -22.96 -13.24
C ILE A 15 12.59 -22.55 -12.53
N LEU A 16 13.74 -22.66 -13.20
CA LEU A 16 15.04 -22.28 -12.64
C LEU A 16 15.11 -20.79 -12.30
N THR A 17 14.62 -19.91 -13.19
CA THR A 17 14.56 -18.48 -12.90
C THR A 17 13.60 -18.16 -11.76
N SER A 18 12.46 -18.84 -11.66
CA SER A 18 11.52 -18.67 -10.54
C SER A 18 12.13 -19.13 -9.21
N LEU A 19 12.79 -20.29 -9.17
CA LEU A 19 13.46 -20.78 -7.96
C LEU A 19 14.62 -19.89 -7.53
N LEU A 20 15.42 -19.42 -8.49
CA LEU A 20 16.51 -18.47 -8.23
C LEU A 20 15.96 -17.17 -7.63
N PHE A 21 14.90 -16.63 -8.22
CA PHE A 21 14.24 -15.42 -7.74
C PHE A 21 13.71 -15.57 -6.31
N ILE A 22 12.99 -16.67 -6.01
CA ILE A 22 12.49 -16.96 -4.66
C ILE A 22 13.63 -17.09 -3.67
N THR A 23 14.73 -17.75 -4.04
CA THR A 23 15.90 -17.93 -3.18
C THR A 23 16.60 -16.60 -2.90
N CYS A 24 16.77 -15.75 -3.91
CA CYS A 24 17.33 -14.41 -3.74
C CYS A 24 16.49 -13.55 -2.79
N ILE A 25 15.15 -13.58 -2.93
CA ILE A 25 14.23 -12.90 -2.00
C ILE A 25 14.33 -13.49 -0.59
N SER A 26 14.45 -14.82 -0.48
CA SER A 26 14.56 -15.46 0.84
C SER A 26 15.86 -15.04 1.55
N PHE A 27 16.96 -14.88 0.80
CA PHE A 27 18.23 -14.41 1.35
C PHE A 27 18.24 -12.93 1.72
N SER A 28 17.37 -12.08 1.15
CA SER A 28 17.27 -10.69 1.60
C SER A 28 16.70 -10.54 3.02
N PHE A 29 16.07 -11.58 3.57
CA PHE A 29 15.61 -11.59 4.97
C PHE A 29 16.70 -12.03 5.96
N ILE A 30 17.79 -12.63 5.49
CA ILE A 30 18.90 -13.04 6.36
C ILE A 30 19.74 -11.80 6.68
N GLY A 31 19.61 -11.29 7.90
CA GLY A 31 20.33 -10.10 8.37
C GLY A 31 19.43 -8.96 8.82
N ALA A 32 18.10 -9.08 8.68
CA ALA A 32 17.15 -8.07 9.17
C ALA A 32 17.27 -7.79 10.68
N ASP A 33 17.73 -8.77 11.46
CA ASP A 33 17.94 -8.64 12.92
C ASP A 33 19.43 -8.46 13.32
N ALA A 34 20.34 -8.22 12.36
CA ALA A 34 21.78 -8.15 12.65
C ALA A 34 22.18 -6.85 13.36
N ASP A 35 21.39 -5.79 13.20
CA ASP A 35 21.63 -4.52 13.86
C ASP A 35 21.06 -4.57 15.27
N GLY A 36 21.93 -4.41 16.28
CA GLY A 36 21.51 -4.34 17.68
C GLY A 36 20.51 -3.20 17.95
N PRO A 37 20.02 -3.04 19.19
CA PRO A 37 19.02 -2.02 19.49
C PRO A 37 19.55 -0.62 19.13
N PRO A 38 18.81 0.18 18.33
CA PRO A 38 19.35 1.35 17.63
C PRO A 38 19.89 2.43 18.57
N PHE A 39 19.35 2.51 19.79
CA PHE A 39 19.68 3.56 20.75
C PHE A 39 20.83 3.23 21.70
N VAL A 40 21.25 1.97 21.83
CA VAL A 40 22.27 1.55 22.82
C VAL A 40 23.58 2.33 22.67
N PRO A 41 24.17 2.50 21.47
CA PRO A 41 25.42 3.24 21.33
C PRO A 41 25.28 4.71 21.74
N VAL A 42 24.18 5.35 21.36
CA VAL A 42 23.90 6.76 21.65
C VAL A 42 23.70 6.98 23.15
N LEU A 43 22.89 6.13 23.79
CA LEU A 43 22.61 6.24 25.23
C LEU A 43 23.84 5.98 26.09
N ASN A 44 24.66 4.99 25.73
CA ASN A 44 25.92 4.73 26.42
C ASN A 44 26.89 5.92 26.28
N ALA A 45 26.97 6.53 25.09
CA ALA A 45 27.79 7.71 24.88
C ALA A 45 27.35 8.89 25.76
N ILE A 46 26.04 9.14 25.86
CA ILE A 46 25.47 10.21 26.69
C ILE A 46 25.71 9.93 28.18
N ALA A 47 25.48 8.71 28.63
CA ALA A 47 25.69 8.33 30.03
C ALA A 47 27.14 8.56 30.49
N HIS A 48 28.12 8.44 29.58
CA HIS A 48 29.53 8.67 29.88
C HIS A 48 29.98 10.12 29.68
N ALA A 49 29.50 10.80 28.64
CA ALA A 49 30.01 12.13 28.26
C ALA A 49 29.19 13.29 28.86
N SER A 50 27.87 13.16 28.91
CA SER A 50 26.94 14.25 29.26
C SER A 50 25.67 13.68 29.91
N PRO A 51 25.75 13.20 31.17
CA PRO A 51 24.59 12.62 31.84
C PRO A 51 23.47 13.65 32.02
N GLY A 52 22.22 13.20 31.92
CA GLY A 52 21.03 14.06 31.99
C GLY A 52 19.82 13.44 31.31
N VAL A 53 18.80 14.26 31.05
CA VAL A 53 17.54 13.83 30.41
C VAL A 53 17.72 13.73 28.89
N VAL A 54 17.19 12.67 28.30
CA VAL A 54 17.20 12.34 26.87
C VAL A 54 15.78 12.03 26.44
N LEU A 55 15.35 12.56 25.29
CA LEU A 55 14.08 12.18 24.68
C LEU A 55 14.34 11.32 23.44
N ILE A 56 13.67 10.17 23.38
CA ILE A 56 13.83 9.18 22.32
C ILE A 56 12.51 9.05 21.57
N GLY A 57 12.47 9.43 20.29
CA GLY A 57 11.35 9.14 19.40
C GLY A 57 11.36 7.65 18.99
N GLU A 58 10.71 6.80 19.78
CA GLU A 58 10.68 5.35 19.57
C GLU A 58 9.87 4.93 18.36
N SER A 59 8.85 5.71 18.04
CA SER A 59 7.95 5.49 16.91
C SER A 59 7.74 6.81 16.22
N VAL A 60 7.79 6.76 14.89
CA VAL A 60 7.48 7.89 14.04
C VAL A 60 6.45 7.41 13.02
N ASP A 61 5.27 8.02 13.06
CA ASP A 61 4.17 7.76 12.13
C ASP A 61 4.10 8.93 11.15
N VAL A 62 4.30 8.65 9.87
CA VAL A 62 4.33 9.64 8.79
C VAL A 62 3.04 9.51 8.00
N ASP A 63 2.15 10.50 8.10
CA ASP A 63 0.94 10.57 7.29
C ASP A 63 1.16 11.53 6.12
N ILE A 64 1.33 10.98 4.92
CA ILE A 64 1.55 11.77 3.69
C ILE A 64 0.25 12.44 3.23
N ASP A 65 -0.90 11.84 3.52
CA ASP A 65 -2.18 12.35 3.02
C ASP A 65 -2.58 13.63 3.78
N GLU A 66 -2.26 13.71 5.08
CA GLU A 66 -2.49 14.87 5.95
C GLU A 66 -1.22 15.71 6.26
N PRO A 67 -0.21 15.67 5.37
CA PRO A 67 1.21 15.94 5.65
C PRO A 67 1.55 16.15 7.14
N ALA A 68 1.42 15.09 7.93
CA ALA A 68 1.58 15.11 9.38
C ALA A 68 2.61 14.09 9.85
N LEU A 69 3.27 14.41 10.96
CA LEU A 69 4.22 13.55 11.64
C LEU A 69 3.86 13.41 13.11
N THR A 70 3.58 12.18 13.55
CA THR A 70 3.41 11.87 14.96
C THR A 70 4.66 11.19 15.49
N ILE A 71 5.27 11.75 16.53
CA ILE A 71 6.45 11.17 17.20
C ILE A 71 6.04 10.72 18.60
N ARG A 72 6.28 9.44 18.91
CA ARG A 72 6.15 8.91 20.27
C ARG A 72 7.47 9.02 21.00
N TRP A 73 7.52 9.92 21.97
CA TRP A 73 8.71 10.19 22.77
C TRP A 73 8.72 9.33 24.04
N SER A 74 9.86 8.73 24.32
CA SER A 74 10.23 8.16 25.62
C SER A 74 11.10 9.12 26.40
N ILE A 75 10.72 9.36 27.66
CA ILE A 75 11.46 10.22 28.58
C ILE A 75 12.46 9.37 29.34
N VAL A 76 13.75 9.57 29.07
CA VAL A 76 14.84 8.76 29.62
C VAL A 76 15.83 9.67 30.36
N ALA A 77 16.46 9.16 31.42
CA ALA A 77 17.59 9.82 32.06
C ALA A 77 18.81 8.91 32.05
N CYS A 78 19.96 9.47 31.69
CA CYS A 78 21.24 8.78 31.67
C CYS A 78 22.15 9.29 32.79
N GLY A 79 22.83 8.38 33.47
CA GLY A 79 23.69 8.69 34.60
C GLY A 79 22.99 8.54 35.96
N LYS A 80 23.75 8.05 36.95
CA LYS A 80 23.22 7.60 38.24
C LYS A 80 22.47 8.67 39.03
N ASP A 81 22.88 9.93 38.92
CA ASP A 81 22.29 11.05 39.67
C ASP A 81 20.97 11.54 39.07
N PHE A 82 20.72 11.25 37.78
CA PHE A 82 19.50 11.65 37.08
C PHE A 82 18.48 10.52 36.99
N MET A 83 18.87 9.28 37.26
CA MET A 83 18.00 8.11 37.23
C MET A 83 17.23 7.93 38.54
N LEU A 84 15.97 7.58 38.42
CA LEU A 84 15.09 7.19 39.51
C LEU A 84 15.63 5.91 40.16
N PRO A 85 15.92 5.91 41.47
CA PRO A 85 16.43 4.73 42.15
C PRO A 85 15.51 3.52 41.96
N GLY A 86 16.11 2.40 41.54
CA GLY A 86 15.39 1.16 41.24
C GLY A 86 14.73 1.10 39.85
N SER A 87 14.98 2.07 38.96
CA SER A 87 14.60 1.91 37.55
C SER A 87 15.42 0.83 36.87
N VAL A 88 14.76 -0.04 36.14
CA VAL A 88 15.42 -1.03 35.26
C VAL A 88 16.01 -0.28 34.05
N GLY A 89 17.12 -0.77 33.51
CA GLY A 89 17.71 -0.24 32.28
C GLY A 89 16.69 -0.14 31.15
N LEU A 90 16.70 0.97 30.42
CA LEU A 90 15.80 1.21 29.28
C LEU A 90 16.56 1.08 27.96
N HIS A 91 15.88 0.62 26.90
CA HIS A 91 16.47 0.44 25.56
C HIS A 91 17.74 -0.43 25.50
N GLY A 92 17.88 -1.41 26.40
CA GLY A 92 19.01 -2.32 26.41
C GLY A 92 20.30 -1.75 27.00
N THR A 93 20.24 -0.62 27.71
CA THR A 93 21.36 -0.10 28.51
C THR A 93 20.99 0.01 29.99
N ASP A 94 21.91 -0.40 30.87
CA ASP A 94 21.78 -0.25 32.32
C ASP A 94 22.26 1.13 32.81
N ALA A 95 22.86 1.93 31.93
CA ALA A 95 23.39 3.25 32.25
C ALA A 95 22.32 4.36 32.17
N CYS A 96 21.15 4.03 31.61
CA CYS A 96 20.02 4.92 31.46
C CYS A 96 18.72 4.24 31.93
N GLY A 97 17.82 5.04 32.47
CA GLY A 97 16.59 4.59 33.10
C GLY A 97 15.54 5.69 33.17
N LEU A 98 14.64 5.60 34.14
CA LEU A 98 13.57 6.59 34.32
C LEU A 98 14.11 7.85 35.01
N PRO A 99 13.70 9.08 34.66
CA PRO A 99 14.17 10.29 35.35
C PRO A 99 13.75 10.36 36.83
N ALA A 100 14.66 10.86 37.68
CA ALA A 100 14.41 11.04 39.11
C ALA A 100 13.57 12.28 39.45
N SER A 101 13.58 13.30 38.59
CA SER A 101 12.84 14.55 38.77
C SER A 101 11.53 14.56 37.98
N GLY A 102 10.49 15.17 38.56
CA GLY A 102 9.24 15.45 37.85
C GLY A 102 9.39 16.65 36.91
N MET A 103 8.78 16.59 35.73
CA MET A 103 8.93 17.63 34.70
C MET A 103 7.70 17.77 33.80
N HIS A 104 7.51 18.99 33.31
CA HIS A 104 6.62 19.38 32.22
C HIS A 104 7.42 19.51 30.94
N ILE A 105 6.93 18.89 29.87
CA ILE A 105 7.55 18.95 28.54
C ILE A 105 6.65 19.80 27.66
N TYR A 106 7.25 20.78 27.01
CA TYR A 106 6.59 21.67 26.06
C TYR A 106 7.19 21.44 24.68
N VAL A 107 6.33 21.34 23.69
CA VAL A 107 6.67 21.17 22.28
C VAL A 107 6.26 22.44 21.53
N ASP A 108 7.11 22.93 20.64
CA ASP A 108 6.89 24.09 19.77
C ASP A 108 6.43 25.36 20.50
N SER A 109 6.96 25.55 21.71
CA SER A 109 6.62 26.67 22.60
C SER A 109 5.12 26.79 22.93
N ASP A 110 4.40 25.66 22.97
CA ASP A 110 3.02 25.67 23.45
C ASP A 110 2.94 26.26 24.87
N SER A 111 1.83 26.96 25.12
CA SER A 111 1.43 27.50 26.41
C SER A 111 1.12 26.41 27.44
N HIS A 112 0.68 25.23 26.98
CA HIS A 112 0.34 24.10 27.82
C HIS A 112 1.39 22.98 27.65
N PRO A 113 1.72 22.25 28.73
CA PRO A 113 2.66 21.15 28.61
C PRO A 113 2.03 20.01 27.80
N SER A 114 2.70 19.59 26.74
CA SER A 114 2.32 18.44 25.91
C SER A 114 2.40 17.14 26.72
N ALA A 115 3.31 17.08 27.70
CA ALA A 115 3.43 15.95 28.61
C ALA A 115 3.83 16.37 30.03
N THR A 116 3.43 15.55 31.00
CA THR A 116 3.80 15.70 32.41
C THR A 116 4.31 14.35 32.92
N TYR A 117 5.55 14.33 33.39
CA TYR A 117 6.19 13.15 33.96
C TYR A 117 6.33 13.30 35.46
N ASP A 118 5.72 12.38 36.22
CA ASP A 118 5.78 12.35 37.69
C ASP A 118 6.35 11.01 38.19
N PRO A 119 7.61 10.98 38.69
CA PRO A 119 8.24 9.75 39.14
C PRO A 119 7.57 9.15 40.39
N SER A 120 6.80 9.94 41.15
CA SER A 120 6.11 9.48 42.35
C SER A 120 4.94 8.55 42.02
N GLN A 121 4.36 8.68 40.82
CA GLN A 121 3.23 7.89 40.36
C GLN A 121 3.65 6.53 39.78
N ILE A 122 4.94 6.32 39.51
CA ILE A 122 5.45 5.12 38.86
C ILE A 122 5.37 3.93 39.84
N PRO A 123 4.62 2.87 39.53
CA PRO A 123 4.47 1.75 40.44
C PRO A 123 5.77 0.94 40.56
N PHE A 124 5.95 0.36 41.75
CA PHE A 124 7.03 -0.58 42.03
C PHE A 124 6.47 -2.01 42.06
N ASP A 125 7.27 -2.94 41.57
CA ASP A 125 7.03 -4.35 41.78
C ASP A 125 7.30 -4.71 43.25
N LYS A 126 6.36 -5.44 43.87
CA LYS A 126 6.42 -5.80 45.28
C LYS A 126 7.54 -6.80 45.58
N GLU A 127 7.83 -7.70 44.63
CA GLU A 127 8.81 -8.77 44.85
C GLU A 127 10.24 -8.28 44.61
N SER A 128 10.46 -7.60 43.48
CA SER A 128 11.79 -7.17 43.10
C SER A 128 12.16 -5.76 43.58
N GLY A 129 11.17 -4.95 43.99
CA GLY A 129 11.37 -3.55 44.36
C GLY A 129 11.67 -2.63 43.17
N HIS A 130 11.76 -3.17 41.95
CA HIS A 130 12.05 -2.38 40.76
C HIS A 130 10.84 -1.54 40.33
N ARG A 131 11.12 -0.37 39.78
CA ARG A 131 10.12 0.48 39.15
C ARG A 131 9.71 -0.11 37.81
N ARG A 132 8.40 -0.26 37.59
CA ARG A 132 7.87 -0.72 36.31
C ARG A 132 7.70 0.46 35.37
N SER A 133 8.38 0.40 34.22
CA SER A 133 8.15 1.34 33.13
C SER A 133 6.79 1.05 32.49
N ILE A 134 5.79 1.89 32.76
CA ILE A 134 4.48 1.83 32.12
C ILE A 134 4.48 2.84 31.00
N GLN A 135 4.33 2.36 29.77
CA GLN A 135 4.43 3.14 28.55
C GLN A 135 3.67 4.47 28.61
N ASN A 136 2.38 4.44 29.00
CA ASN A 136 1.53 5.62 29.06
C ASN A 136 1.90 6.66 30.16
N MET A 137 2.85 6.35 31.04
CA MET A 137 3.31 7.27 32.10
C MET A 137 4.68 7.87 31.81
N VAL A 138 5.44 7.26 30.91
CA VAL A 138 6.83 7.61 30.60
C VAL A 138 7.01 8.00 29.14
N GLN A 139 5.93 7.90 28.36
CA GLN A 139 5.88 8.27 26.95
C GLN A 139 4.76 9.26 26.68
N PHE A 140 4.94 10.06 25.64
CA PHE A 140 3.94 10.96 25.12
C PHE A 140 4.05 11.05 23.59
N ASP A 141 2.95 11.42 22.95
CA ASP A 141 2.90 11.61 21.50
C ASP A 141 2.90 13.12 21.20
N SER A 142 3.64 13.55 20.18
CA SER A 142 3.58 14.90 19.64
C SER A 142 3.25 14.86 18.15
N ASP A 143 2.31 15.70 17.73
CA ASP A 143 1.85 15.81 16.34
C ASP A 143 2.42 17.09 15.72
N HIS A 144 2.99 16.97 14.53
CA HIS A 144 3.60 18.08 13.80
C HIS A 144 3.10 18.11 12.36
N VAL A 145 3.07 19.31 11.76
CA VAL A 145 2.79 19.49 10.33
C VAL A 145 4.11 19.47 9.57
N LEU A 146 4.19 18.65 8.54
CA LEU A 146 5.36 18.52 7.68
C LEU A 146 5.40 19.66 6.65
N ASP A 147 6.61 20.15 6.39
CA ASP A 147 6.90 20.88 5.17
C ASP A 147 6.90 19.89 4.00
N ALA A 148 5.91 20.01 3.12
CA ALA A 148 5.67 19.15 1.98
C ALA A 148 5.92 19.82 0.62
N HIS A 149 6.77 20.86 0.52
CA HIS A 149 6.99 21.58 -0.75
C HIS A 149 7.50 20.68 -1.91
N GLU A 150 8.12 19.55 -1.62
CA GLU A 150 8.67 18.60 -2.61
C GLU A 150 7.81 17.33 -2.80
N ASP A 151 6.58 17.29 -2.29
CA ASP A 151 5.67 16.14 -2.38
C ASP A 151 5.36 15.68 -3.82
N HIS A 152 5.32 16.63 -4.76
CA HIS A 152 5.07 16.40 -6.18
C HIS A 152 6.15 15.58 -6.89
N LEU A 153 7.32 15.38 -6.27
CA LEU A 153 8.47 14.67 -6.83
C LEU A 153 8.49 13.16 -6.56
N TYR A 154 7.39 12.58 -6.07
CA TYR A 154 7.28 11.14 -5.84
C TYR A 154 7.88 10.28 -6.97
N PRO A 155 8.73 9.27 -6.65
CA PRO A 155 9.10 8.76 -5.32
C PRO A 155 10.34 9.42 -4.69
N PHE A 156 10.79 10.56 -5.23
CA PHE A 156 11.96 11.31 -4.75
C PHE A 156 11.58 12.52 -3.88
N ASP A 157 10.33 12.57 -3.46
CA ASP A 157 9.80 13.50 -2.48
C ASP A 157 10.62 13.47 -1.17
N THR A 158 10.78 14.65 -0.59
CA THR A 158 11.37 14.83 0.73
C THR A 158 10.48 15.73 1.57
N TYR A 159 10.38 15.41 2.86
CA TYR A 159 9.63 16.19 3.83
C TYR A 159 10.57 16.70 4.90
N LYS A 160 10.29 17.88 5.43
CA LYS A 160 11.11 18.50 6.48
C LYS A 160 10.23 18.89 7.65
N LEU A 161 10.81 18.82 8.84
CA LEU A 161 10.21 19.31 10.07
C LEU A 161 11.32 19.92 10.92
N SER A 162 11.02 21.06 11.53
CA SER A 162 11.82 21.63 12.61
C SER A 162 10.90 21.80 13.80
N SER A 163 11.29 21.27 14.95
CA SER A 163 10.52 21.37 16.20
C SER A 163 11.42 21.73 17.37
N THR A 164 10.89 22.46 18.33
CA THR A 164 11.60 22.85 19.55
C THR A 164 10.98 22.19 20.76
N ILE A 165 11.79 21.54 21.59
CA ILE A 165 11.35 20.87 22.81
C ILE A 165 12.08 21.47 24.01
N ARG A 166 11.35 21.72 25.09
CA ARG A 166 11.90 22.15 26.38
C ARG A 166 11.27 21.40 27.55
N ALA A 167 12.08 21.16 28.59
CA ALA A 167 11.63 20.55 29.84
C ALA A 167 11.78 21.54 31.00
N VAL A 168 10.74 21.64 31.82
CA VAL A 168 10.69 22.53 33.00
C VAL A 168 10.25 21.70 34.21
N GLY A 169 10.81 21.96 35.39
CA GLY A 169 10.35 21.33 36.62
C GLY A 169 8.92 21.74 36.98
N PHE A 170 8.29 21.02 37.91
CA PHE A 170 6.94 21.34 38.39
C PHE A 170 6.82 22.70 39.11
N ASP A 171 7.94 23.30 39.49
CA ASP A 171 7.98 24.65 40.04
C ASP A 171 7.88 25.75 38.97
N ASN A 172 7.87 25.38 37.68
CA ASN A 172 7.86 26.27 36.52
C ASN A 172 9.01 27.30 36.49
N GLN A 173 10.03 27.11 37.32
CA GLN A 173 11.17 28.02 37.48
C GLN A 173 12.48 27.32 37.15
N THR A 174 12.57 26.01 37.39
CA THR A 174 13.76 25.22 37.09
C THR A 174 13.70 24.67 35.67
N VAL A 175 14.68 25.06 34.85
CA VAL A 175 14.83 24.49 33.50
C VAL A 175 15.62 23.20 33.62
N ILE A 176 15.09 22.11 33.07
CA ILE A 176 15.76 20.81 33.07
C ILE A 176 16.40 20.64 31.69
N PRO A 177 17.75 20.63 31.59
CA PRO A 177 18.41 20.55 30.30
C PRO A 177 18.21 19.17 29.67
N ILE A 178 17.69 19.17 28.44
CA ILE A 178 17.64 17.98 27.59
C ILE A 178 19.00 17.86 26.90
N GLN A 179 19.69 16.73 27.09
CA GLN A 179 21.04 16.49 26.59
C GLN A 179 21.07 15.99 25.15
N LYS A 180 20.00 15.33 24.72
CA LYS A 180 19.87 14.77 23.38
C LYS A 180 18.41 14.59 22.99
N LEU A 181 18.08 14.96 21.76
CA LEU A 181 16.91 14.48 21.03
C LEU A 181 17.36 13.48 19.96
N THR A 182 16.67 12.36 19.81
CA THR A 182 16.95 11.38 18.75
C THR A 182 15.69 10.59 18.43
N THR A 183 15.51 10.16 17.19
CA THR A 183 14.41 9.27 16.81
C THR A 183 14.96 8.00 16.16
N ILE A 184 14.09 7.03 15.90
CA ILE A 184 14.39 5.96 14.96
C ILE A 184 14.76 6.56 13.59
N ASN A 185 15.73 5.96 12.93
CA ASN A 185 16.27 6.42 11.64
C ASN A 185 15.61 5.74 10.44
N ILE A 186 14.95 4.60 10.65
CA ILE A 186 14.31 3.81 9.60
C ILE A 186 12.92 3.40 10.11
N THR A 187 11.93 3.61 9.27
CA THR A 187 10.56 3.07 9.42
C THR A 187 10.28 2.10 8.26
N SER A 188 9.10 1.51 8.20
CA SER A 188 8.75 0.59 7.11
C SER A 188 8.83 1.23 5.72
N ASN A 189 8.50 2.52 5.63
CA ASN A 189 8.29 3.21 4.35
C ASN A 189 9.11 4.50 4.18
N PHE A 190 9.86 4.92 5.21
CA PHE A 190 10.67 6.12 5.20
C PHE A 190 12.00 5.95 5.92
N ASP A 191 13.02 6.58 5.35
CA ASP A 191 14.27 6.90 6.02
C ASP A 191 14.11 8.26 6.70
N ILE A 192 14.43 8.30 7.99
CA ILE A 192 14.32 9.47 8.86
C ILE A 192 15.72 9.89 9.25
N TYR A 193 16.11 11.09 8.82
CA TYR A 193 17.36 11.71 9.21
C TYR A 193 17.08 12.81 10.23
N THR A 194 17.67 12.69 11.42
CA THR A 194 17.47 13.66 12.50
C THR A 194 18.76 14.37 12.88
N VAL A 195 18.68 15.68 13.01
CA VAL A 195 19.74 16.53 13.58
C VAL A 195 19.23 17.12 14.88
N ASP A 196 20.01 16.97 15.93
CA ASP A 196 19.74 17.52 17.25
C ASP A 196 20.63 18.73 17.48
N LEU A 197 20.00 19.85 17.82
CA LEU A 197 20.62 21.15 17.97
C LEU A 197 20.30 21.70 19.36
N GLU A 198 21.34 22.10 20.09
CA GLU A 198 21.14 22.84 21.34
C GLU A 198 20.65 24.25 21.04
N SER A 199 19.53 24.63 21.64
CA SER A 199 18.88 25.92 21.44
C SER A 199 18.54 26.57 22.78
N TYR A 200 18.12 27.83 22.73
CA TYR A 200 17.70 28.56 23.91
C TYR A 200 16.39 29.29 23.60
N SER A 201 15.40 29.11 24.48
CA SER A 201 14.09 29.75 24.36
C SER A 201 13.90 30.77 25.48
N THR A 202 13.22 31.88 25.17
CA THR A 202 12.85 32.88 26.17
C THR A 202 11.48 32.54 26.73
N PHE A 203 11.38 32.35 28.04
CA PHE A 203 10.11 32.11 28.73
C PHE A 203 9.27 33.39 28.82
N GLU A 204 7.98 33.25 29.13
CA GLU A 204 7.08 34.40 29.39
C GLU A 204 7.60 35.35 30.47
N ASN A 205 8.37 34.80 31.43
CA ASN A 205 9.00 35.56 32.50
C ASN A 205 10.24 36.38 32.05
N GLY A 206 10.59 36.32 30.76
CA GLY A 206 11.77 36.98 30.17
C GLY A 206 13.09 36.29 30.49
N THR A 207 13.08 35.18 31.23
CA THR A 207 14.26 34.36 31.47
C THR A 207 14.58 33.52 30.22
N THR A 208 15.86 33.30 29.94
CA THR A 208 16.28 32.36 28.90
C THR A 208 16.52 30.99 29.52
N GLY A 209 16.03 29.94 28.85
CA GLY A 209 16.25 28.56 29.25
C GLY A 209 16.77 27.71 28.11
N SER A 210 17.47 26.65 28.49
CA SER A 210 17.88 25.60 27.56
C SER A 210 16.66 24.94 26.93
N SER A 211 16.66 24.90 25.61
CA SER A 211 15.75 24.12 24.77
C SER A 211 16.58 23.27 23.82
N ARG A 212 15.94 22.37 23.11
CA ARG A 212 16.57 21.55 22.08
C ARG A 212 15.70 21.61 20.84
N ASP A 213 16.32 21.91 19.72
CA ASP A 213 15.66 21.86 18.43
C ASP A 213 16.00 20.53 17.76
N ILE A 214 15.02 19.96 17.09
CA ILE A 214 15.18 18.78 16.26
C ILE A 214 14.76 19.12 14.84
N ASP A 215 15.71 18.96 13.92
CA ASP A 215 15.44 19.01 12.49
C ASP A 215 15.33 17.58 11.97
N ILE A 216 14.20 17.26 11.36
CA ILE A 216 13.91 15.95 10.81
C ILE A 216 13.74 16.11 9.29
N GLN A 217 14.49 15.32 8.55
CA GLN A 217 14.32 15.15 7.11
C GLN A 217 13.84 13.72 6.84
N ILE A 218 12.70 13.61 6.18
CA ILE A 218 12.06 12.33 5.87
C ILE A 218 12.16 12.12 4.36
N SER A 219 12.59 10.94 3.95
CA SER A 219 12.66 10.59 2.54
C SER A 219 12.34 9.12 2.32
N ARG A 220 11.88 8.75 1.12
CA ARG A 220 11.58 7.34 0.82
C ARG A 220 12.85 6.49 0.74
N PRO A 221 12.82 5.25 1.25
CA PRO A 221 13.96 4.35 1.16
C PRO A 221 14.23 3.98 -0.29
N ASN A 222 15.47 3.61 -0.57
CA ASN A 222 15.92 3.32 -1.93
C ASN A 222 15.17 2.14 -2.56
N GLU A 223 14.73 1.20 -1.74
CA GLU A 223 13.92 0.04 -2.11
C GLU A 223 12.56 0.48 -2.64
N ALA A 224 11.84 1.34 -1.90
CA ALA A 224 10.53 1.87 -2.32
C ALA A 224 10.65 2.67 -3.63
N ARG A 225 11.69 3.50 -3.76
CA ARG A 225 12.01 4.23 -5.00
C ARG A 225 12.23 3.29 -6.17
N PHE A 226 13.03 2.26 -5.98
CA PHE A 226 13.32 1.27 -7.02
C PHE A 226 12.04 0.54 -7.47
N PHE A 227 11.20 0.09 -6.53
CA PHE A 227 9.94 -0.59 -6.87
C PHE A 227 8.96 0.34 -7.61
N ALA A 228 8.82 1.58 -7.17
CA ALA A 228 7.98 2.58 -7.86
C ALA A 228 8.45 2.81 -9.31
N LEU A 229 9.76 2.98 -9.52
CA LEU A 229 10.35 3.16 -10.86
C LEU A 229 10.20 1.90 -11.73
N LEU A 230 10.35 0.71 -11.16
CA LEU A 230 10.16 -0.55 -11.87
C LEU A 230 8.71 -0.69 -12.35
N LEU A 231 7.73 -0.38 -11.50
CA LEU A 231 6.31 -0.38 -11.86
C LEU A 231 6.01 0.66 -12.94
N PHE A 232 6.60 1.86 -12.84
CA PHE A 232 6.48 2.91 -13.84
C PHE A 232 7.06 2.53 -15.22
N VAL A 233 8.23 1.90 -15.25
CA VAL A 233 8.83 1.39 -16.50
C VAL A 233 7.98 0.26 -17.08
N THR A 234 7.49 -0.64 -16.22
CA THR A 234 6.61 -1.74 -16.64
C THR A 234 5.32 -1.23 -17.27
N SER A 235 4.69 -0.22 -16.67
CA SER A 235 3.47 0.37 -17.22
C SER A 235 3.72 1.05 -18.58
N TRP A 236 4.87 1.69 -18.76
CA TRP A 236 5.29 2.21 -20.07
C TRP A 236 5.51 1.12 -21.11
N ILE A 237 6.14 0.00 -20.75
CA ILE A 237 6.32 -1.15 -21.66
C ILE A 237 4.95 -1.67 -22.10
N LEU A 238 4.00 -1.83 -21.17
CA LEU A 238 2.65 -2.27 -21.49
C LEU A 238 1.93 -1.30 -22.44
N ALA A 239 2.08 0.01 -22.24
CA ALA A 239 1.53 1.02 -23.15
C ALA A 239 2.14 0.93 -24.56
N HIS A 240 3.44 0.69 -24.68
CA HIS A 240 4.07 0.48 -25.99
C HIS A 240 3.63 -0.84 -26.66
N VAL A 241 3.36 -1.89 -25.88
CA VAL A 241 2.83 -3.15 -26.40
C VAL A 241 1.47 -2.93 -27.08
N THR A 242 0.59 -2.06 -26.55
CA THR A 242 -0.71 -1.79 -27.21
C THR A 242 -0.55 -1.07 -28.55
N ILE A 243 0.43 -0.18 -28.68
CA ILE A 243 0.80 0.42 -29.99
C ILE A 243 1.25 -0.70 -30.95
N GLY A 244 2.11 -1.60 -30.48
CA GLY A 244 2.55 -2.76 -31.25
C GLY A 244 1.39 -3.64 -31.73
N HIS A 245 0.39 -3.88 -30.87
CA HIS A 245 -0.82 -4.62 -31.22
C HIS A 245 -1.59 -3.96 -32.37
N VAL A 246 -1.77 -2.63 -32.35
CA VAL A 246 -2.42 -1.88 -33.44
C VAL A 246 -1.64 -2.01 -34.74
N LEU A 247 -0.30 -1.85 -34.69
CA LEU A 247 0.56 -1.94 -35.87
C LEU A 247 0.54 -3.35 -36.49
N ILE A 248 0.59 -4.38 -35.66
CA ILE A 248 0.52 -5.79 -36.10
C ILE A 248 -0.85 -6.09 -36.70
N ALA A 249 -1.94 -5.70 -36.04
CA ALA A 249 -3.30 -5.89 -36.54
C ALA A 249 -3.51 -5.21 -37.89
N ARG A 250 -2.94 -4.02 -38.09
CA ARG A 250 -3.01 -3.30 -39.37
C ARG A 250 -2.21 -3.98 -40.48
N ARG A 251 -1.03 -4.56 -40.17
CA ARG A 251 -0.18 -5.22 -41.18
C ARG A 251 -0.64 -6.63 -41.55
N LEU A 252 -1.21 -7.38 -40.61
CA LEU A 252 -1.63 -8.76 -40.82
C LEU A 252 -3.06 -8.90 -41.37
N HIS A 253 -3.53 -7.89 -42.12
CA HIS A 253 -4.88 -7.85 -42.66
C HIS A 253 -5.25 -9.18 -43.35
N GLY A 254 -6.22 -9.90 -42.80
CA GLY A 254 -6.76 -11.16 -43.34
C GLY A 254 -6.04 -12.47 -42.95
N LEU A 255 -4.92 -12.45 -42.22
CA LEU A 255 -4.18 -13.68 -41.86
C LEU A 255 -4.43 -14.18 -40.43
N ARG A 256 -4.85 -13.32 -39.50
CA ARG A 256 -5.10 -13.67 -38.09
C ARG A 256 -6.27 -12.88 -37.50
N SER A 257 -6.93 -13.48 -36.51
CA SER A 257 -8.00 -12.81 -35.75
C SER A 257 -7.44 -11.60 -34.99
N VAL A 258 -8.10 -10.44 -35.12
CA VAL A 258 -7.76 -9.19 -34.40
C VAL A 258 -8.23 -9.24 -32.94
N PHE A 259 -9.17 -10.13 -32.61
CA PHE A 259 -9.79 -10.24 -31.30
C PHE A 259 -8.80 -10.48 -30.14
N PRO A 260 -7.77 -11.35 -30.22
CA PRO A 260 -6.80 -11.54 -29.14
C PRO A 260 -6.01 -10.26 -28.84
N HIS A 261 -5.73 -9.45 -29.86
CA HIS A 261 -5.03 -8.18 -29.67
C HIS A 261 -5.89 -7.18 -28.91
N LEU A 262 -7.19 -7.12 -29.22
CA LEU A 262 -8.17 -6.28 -28.53
C LEU A 262 -8.32 -6.72 -27.06
N VAL A 263 -8.49 -8.01 -26.80
CA VAL A 263 -8.60 -8.55 -25.43
C VAL A 263 -7.35 -8.23 -24.62
N SER A 264 -6.16 -8.42 -25.19
CA SER A 264 -4.90 -8.08 -24.52
C SER A 264 -4.77 -6.58 -24.25
N SER A 265 -5.17 -5.71 -25.18
CA SER A 265 -5.15 -4.25 -24.99
C SER A 265 -6.13 -3.80 -23.91
N GLY A 266 -7.32 -4.40 -23.87
CA GLY A 266 -8.31 -4.17 -22.81
C GLY A 266 -7.81 -4.63 -21.43
N ALA A 267 -7.11 -5.76 -21.36
CA ALA A 267 -6.49 -6.22 -20.12
C ALA A 267 -5.41 -5.23 -19.62
N ILE A 268 -4.59 -4.69 -20.54
CA ILE A 268 -3.59 -3.66 -20.21
C ILE A 268 -4.24 -2.38 -19.71
N LEU A 269 -5.34 -1.93 -20.33
CA LEU A 269 -6.10 -0.76 -19.91
C LEU A 269 -6.58 -0.86 -18.44
N VAL A 270 -6.95 -2.06 -18.00
CA VAL A 270 -7.34 -2.33 -16.61
C VAL A 270 -6.12 -2.54 -15.69
N ALA A 271 -5.03 -3.09 -16.21
CA ALA A 271 -3.83 -3.38 -15.42
C ALA A 271 -3.05 -2.12 -15.01
N ILE A 272 -2.95 -1.10 -15.86
CA ILE A 272 -2.18 0.12 -15.57
C ILE A 272 -2.66 0.83 -14.27
N PRO A 273 -3.97 1.07 -14.06
CA PRO A 273 -4.46 1.59 -12.79
C PRO A 273 -4.08 0.73 -11.58
N GLN A 274 -4.10 -0.60 -11.72
CA GLN A 274 -3.71 -1.52 -10.64
C GLN A 274 -2.21 -1.44 -10.33
N LEU A 275 -1.36 -1.29 -11.36
CA LEU A 275 0.07 -1.07 -11.16
C LEU A 275 0.33 0.26 -10.45
N ARG A 276 -0.43 1.31 -10.78
CA ARG A 276 -0.32 2.61 -10.11
C ARG A 276 -0.79 2.57 -8.65
N SER A 277 -1.85 1.83 -8.34
CA SER A 277 -2.32 1.65 -6.95
C SER A 277 -1.43 0.71 -6.14
N SER A 278 -0.59 -0.09 -6.80
CA SER A 278 0.38 -0.98 -6.14
C SER A 278 1.72 -0.30 -5.84
N MET A 279 1.88 0.98 -6.21
CA MET A 279 3.07 1.74 -5.86
C MET A 279 3.07 2.04 -4.35
N PRO A 280 4.20 1.83 -3.65
CA PRO A 280 4.27 1.91 -2.20
C PRO A 280 4.01 3.33 -1.71
N ASP A 281 2.98 3.50 -0.86
CA ASP A 281 2.57 4.78 -0.28
C ASP A 281 2.53 5.94 -1.27
N ALA A 282 2.09 5.64 -2.49
CA ALA A 282 2.01 6.65 -3.52
C ALA A 282 0.85 7.60 -3.21
N PRO A 283 1.09 8.93 -3.21
CA PRO A 283 0.05 9.91 -2.94
C PRO A 283 -1.08 9.79 -3.97
N GLY A 284 -2.24 10.38 -3.64
CA GLY A 284 -3.37 10.50 -4.54
C GLY A 284 -3.03 11.15 -5.88
N LEU A 285 -3.97 11.14 -6.84
CA LEU A 285 -3.78 11.65 -8.21
C LEU A 285 -3.74 13.20 -8.31
N ASN A 286 -3.22 13.89 -7.29
CA ASN A 286 -3.30 15.34 -7.14
C ASN A 286 -2.09 16.07 -7.75
N GLY A 287 -1.75 15.77 -9.00
CA GLY A 287 -0.74 16.54 -9.75
C GLY A 287 0.71 16.10 -9.55
N VAL A 288 0.92 14.87 -9.09
CA VAL A 288 2.25 14.26 -8.93
C VAL A 288 2.95 14.15 -10.29
N LEU A 289 4.27 14.36 -10.32
CA LEU A 289 5.09 14.29 -11.53
C LEU A 289 4.89 12.97 -12.28
N ILE A 290 4.92 11.85 -11.56
CA ILE A 290 4.76 10.50 -12.13
C ILE A 290 3.41 10.29 -12.83
N ASP A 291 2.37 10.95 -12.33
CA ASP A 291 1.03 10.84 -12.91
C ASP A 291 0.93 11.68 -14.18
N SER A 292 1.50 12.89 -14.12
CA SER A 292 1.53 13.85 -15.23
C SER A 292 2.32 13.33 -16.43
N ILE A 293 3.49 12.72 -16.20
CA ILE A 293 4.34 12.21 -17.29
C ILE A 293 4.13 10.73 -17.60
N GLY A 294 3.52 9.97 -16.69
CA GLY A 294 3.36 8.51 -16.81
C GLY A 294 1.91 8.10 -16.95
N TYR A 295 1.19 8.08 -15.82
CA TYR A 295 -0.14 7.48 -15.74
C TYR A 295 -1.11 8.07 -16.78
N PHE A 296 -1.25 9.40 -16.86
CA PHE A 296 -2.19 10.01 -17.80
C PHE A 296 -1.82 9.77 -19.28
N PRO A 297 -0.58 10.03 -19.75
CA PRO A 297 -0.18 9.70 -21.12
C PRO A 297 -0.35 8.21 -21.45
N GLN A 298 0.01 7.30 -20.54
CA GLN A 298 -0.15 5.86 -20.73
C GLN A 298 -1.62 5.48 -20.93
N MET A 299 -2.52 5.99 -20.08
CA MET A 299 -3.96 5.73 -20.18
C MET A 299 -4.55 6.25 -21.50
N VAL A 300 -4.12 7.44 -21.95
CA VAL A 300 -4.54 8.00 -23.25
C VAL A 300 -4.07 7.12 -24.41
N ILE A 301 -2.79 6.73 -24.43
CA ILE A 301 -2.20 5.90 -25.48
C ILE A 301 -2.89 4.54 -25.57
N VAL A 302 -3.09 3.87 -24.42
CA VAL A 302 -3.74 2.55 -24.37
C VAL A 302 -5.21 2.63 -24.76
N SER A 303 -5.92 3.68 -24.35
CA SER A 303 -7.32 3.90 -24.73
C SER A 303 -7.46 4.11 -26.24
N LEU A 304 -6.63 5.00 -26.83
CA LEU A 304 -6.61 5.23 -28.27
C LEU A 304 -6.24 3.96 -29.05
N SER A 305 -5.28 3.18 -28.55
CA SER A 305 -4.88 1.90 -29.16
C SER A 305 -6.03 0.89 -29.14
N THR A 306 -6.75 0.80 -28.02
CA THR A 306 -7.90 -0.10 -27.85
C THR A 306 -9.06 0.30 -28.77
N ILE A 307 -9.35 1.60 -28.87
CA ILE A 307 -10.34 2.13 -29.82
C ILE A 307 -9.93 1.82 -31.26
N GLY A 308 -8.64 2.02 -31.60
CA GLY A 308 -8.11 1.69 -32.92
C GLY A 308 -8.27 0.22 -33.28
N LEU A 309 -7.99 -0.70 -32.35
CA LEU A 309 -8.19 -2.14 -32.54
C LEU A 309 -9.67 -2.50 -32.72
N LEU A 310 -10.56 -1.85 -31.96
CA LEU A 310 -12.00 -2.05 -32.09
C LEU A 310 -12.49 -1.61 -33.47
N LEU A 311 -12.05 -0.45 -33.97
CA LEU A 311 -12.40 0.04 -35.30
C LEU A 311 -11.88 -0.90 -36.41
N ILE A 312 -10.66 -1.42 -36.29
CA ILE A 312 -10.11 -2.41 -37.24
C ILE A 312 -10.97 -3.68 -37.24
N LEU A 313 -11.38 -4.18 -36.07
CA LEU A 313 -12.25 -5.35 -35.94
C LEU A 313 -13.61 -5.11 -36.61
N VAL A 314 -14.24 -3.96 -36.36
CA VAL A 314 -15.54 -3.60 -36.95
C VAL A 314 -15.43 -3.47 -38.47
N ALA A 315 -14.39 -2.81 -38.98
CA ALA A 315 -14.16 -2.68 -40.41
C ALA A 315 -13.98 -4.06 -41.07
N HIS A 316 -13.23 -4.95 -40.43
CA HIS A 316 -13.02 -6.32 -40.92
C HIS A 316 -14.33 -7.13 -40.95
N GLU A 317 -15.15 -7.08 -39.89
CA GLU A 317 -16.45 -7.76 -39.88
C GLU A 317 -17.41 -7.21 -40.94
N PHE A 318 -17.39 -5.89 -41.17
CA PHE A 318 -18.20 -5.25 -42.20
C PHE A 318 -17.79 -5.70 -43.62
N ASP A 319 -16.48 -5.79 -43.89
CA ASP A 319 -15.97 -6.29 -45.17
C ASP A 319 -16.34 -7.76 -45.41
N VAL A 320 -16.29 -8.60 -44.37
CA VAL A 320 -16.71 -10.01 -44.44
C VAL A 320 -18.21 -10.12 -44.75
N MET A 321 -19.05 -9.32 -44.09
CA MET A 321 -20.49 -9.28 -44.36
C MET A 321 -20.79 -8.81 -45.79
N ARG A 322 -20.09 -7.77 -46.27
CA ARG A 322 -20.24 -7.28 -47.64
C ARG A 322 -19.90 -8.35 -48.68
N ASN A 323 -18.79 -9.06 -48.50
CA ASN A 323 -18.36 -10.12 -49.41
C ASN A 323 -19.33 -11.32 -49.43
N ARG A 324 -19.95 -11.67 -48.29
CA ARG A 324 -20.98 -12.74 -48.24
C ARG A 324 -22.24 -12.37 -49.01
N SER A 325 -22.70 -11.12 -48.94
CA SER A 325 -23.89 -10.66 -49.66
C SER A 325 -23.74 -10.73 -51.18
N TYR A 326 -22.54 -10.45 -51.72
CA TYR A 326 -22.29 -10.56 -53.16
C TYR A 326 -22.17 -12.01 -53.66
N GLY A 327 -21.73 -12.95 -52.80
CA GLY A 327 -21.57 -14.36 -53.18
C GLY A 327 -22.87 -15.12 -53.44
N TYR A 328 -23.99 -14.66 -52.89
CA TYR A 328 -25.29 -15.35 -53.04
C TYR A 328 -26.12 -14.89 -54.25
N GLY A 329 -25.73 -13.80 -54.93
CA GLY A 329 -26.49 -13.20 -56.03
C GLY A 329 -26.01 -13.56 -57.44
N ALA A 330 -24.87 -14.24 -57.59
CA ALA A 330 -24.25 -14.55 -58.89
C ALA A 330 -24.35 -16.02 -59.32
N ALA A 331 -25.19 -16.83 -58.65
CA ALA A 331 -25.68 -18.07 -59.23
C ALA A 331 -26.86 -17.74 -60.16
N GLY A 332 -26.56 -17.22 -61.34
CA GLY A 332 -27.50 -17.24 -62.45
C GLY A 332 -27.92 -18.70 -62.76
N PRO A 333 -29.10 -18.92 -63.36
CA PRO A 333 -29.61 -20.24 -63.70
C PRO A 333 -28.83 -20.83 -64.88
N GLY A 334 -27.59 -21.22 -64.63
CA GLY A 334 -26.76 -21.99 -65.55
C GLY A 334 -26.97 -23.47 -65.26
N VAL A 335 -27.78 -24.10 -66.11
CA VAL A 335 -27.98 -25.55 -66.28
C VAL A 335 -26.82 -26.38 -65.70
N GLN A 336 -27.07 -26.99 -64.54
CA GLN A 336 -26.20 -28.00 -63.97
C GLN A 336 -26.57 -29.33 -64.64
N GLU A 337 -25.72 -29.74 -65.58
CA GLU A 337 -25.81 -31.03 -66.22
C GLU A 337 -25.71 -32.14 -65.16
N ILE A 338 -26.74 -32.99 -65.15
CA ILE A 338 -26.94 -34.08 -64.22
C ILE A 338 -25.91 -35.17 -64.56
N ILE A 339 -24.73 -35.12 -63.93
CA ILE A 339 -23.87 -36.29 -63.79
C ILE A 339 -24.12 -36.84 -62.39
N ILE A 340 -24.94 -37.90 -62.33
CA ILE A 340 -25.24 -38.69 -61.15
C ILE A 340 -23.99 -39.50 -60.80
N PRO A 341 -23.25 -39.20 -59.72
CA PRO A 341 -22.32 -40.16 -59.15
C PRO A 341 -23.15 -41.15 -58.34
N SER A 342 -23.11 -42.41 -58.76
CA SER A 342 -23.70 -43.54 -58.06
C SER A 342 -23.48 -43.47 -56.54
N THR A 343 -24.60 -43.47 -55.83
CA THR A 343 -24.73 -43.55 -54.38
C THR A 343 -23.98 -44.76 -53.82
N PRO A 344 -22.99 -44.57 -52.92
CA PRO A 344 -22.58 -45.62 -52.01
C PRO A 344 -23.70 -45.88 -50.98
N PRO A 345 -23.81 -47.10 -50.44
CA PRO A 345 -24.91 -47.48 -49.58
C PRO A 345 -24.98 -46.59 -48.33
N ARG A 346 -26.17 -46.02 -48.14
CA ARG A 346 -26.60 -45.22 -47.00
C ARG A 346 -26.40 -46.01 -45.70
N ARG A 347 -25.20 -45.92 -45.12
CA ARG A 347 -24.95 -46.31 -43.73
C ARG A 347 -25.76 -45.34 -42.88
N ALA A 348 -26.75 -45.88 -42.15
CA ALA A 348 -27.57 -45.12 -41.21
C ALA A 348 -26.66 -44.42 -40.20
N SER A 349 -26.35 -43.16 -40.49
CA SER A 349 -25.75 -42.22 -39.56
C SER A 349 -26.74 -42.04 -38.43
N MET A 350 -26.54 -42.77 -37.33
CA MET A 350 -27.12 -42.44 -36.05
C MET A 350 -26.78 -40.98 -35.79
N ALA A 351 -27.80 -40.12 -35.81
CA ALA A 351 -27.67 -38.77 -35.30
C ALA A 351 -26.99 -38.89 -33.93
N PRO A 352 -25.94 -38.11 -33.63
CA PRO A 352 -25.36 -38.09 -32.29
C PRO A 352 -26.51 -37.73 -31.36
N GLN A 353 -26.98 -38.72 -30.59
CA GLN A 353 -27.98 -38.49 -29.57
C GLN A 353 -27.35 -37.46 -28.64
N LEU A 354 -27.84 -36.22 -28.73
CA LEU A 354 -27.54 -35.20 -27.73
C LEU A 354 -27.78 -35.86 -26.38
N PRO A 355 -26.77 -35.96 -25.51
CA PRO A 355 -26.89 -36.70 -24.26
C PRO A 355 -28.10 -36.15 -23.53
N ARG A 356 -29.10 -37.03 -23.32
CA ARG A 356 -30.31 -36.64 -22.58
C ARG A 356 -29.86 -36.03 -21.26
N PRO A 357 -30.44 -34.90 -20.85
CA PRO A 357 -30.15 -34.35 -19.53
C PRO A 357 -30.40 -35.43 -18.48
N PRO A 358 -29.52 -35.57 -17.48
CA PRO A 358 -29.70 -36.57 -16.42
C PRO A 358 -31.07 -36.38 -15.78
N SER A 359 -31.79 -37.49 -15.58
CA SER A 359 -33.09 -37.49 -14.92
C SER A 359 -32.99 -36.83 -13.54
N SER A 360 -33.97 -35.99 -13.21
CA SER A 360 -34.11 -35.43 -11.85
C SER A 360 -34.22 -36.57 -10.84
N PRO A 361 -33.65 -36.42 -9.63
CA PRO A 361 -33.77 -37.42 -8.58
C PRO A 361 -35.24 -37.74 -8.30
N THR A 362 -35.57 -39.02 -8.21
CA THR A 362 -36.86 -39.53 -7.74
C THR A 362 -36.81 -39.84 -6.24
N ALA A 363 -37.95 -40.11 -5.62
CA ALA A 363 -38.05 -40.46 -4.19
C ALA A 363 -37.21 -41.70 -3.79
N ASN A 364 -36.84 -42.54 -4.74
CA ASN A 364 -36.04 -43.75 -4.52
C ASN A 364 -34.55 -43.56 -4.84
N SER A 365 -34.10 -42.33 -5.14
CA SER A 365 -32.70 -42.07 -5.49
C SER A 365 -31.82 -42.20 -4.25
N THR A 366 -30.65 -42.80 -4.42
CA THR A 366 -29.66 -42.90 -3.36
C THR A 366 -29.09 -41.53 -3.00
N SER A 367 -28.59 -41.36 -1.77
CA SER A 367 -27.96 -40.11 -1.32
C SER A 367 -26.80 -39.67 -2.24
N MET A 368 -26.06 -40.63 -2.79
CA MET A 368 -24.96 -40.38 -3.72
C MET A 368 -25.45 -39.83 -5.07
N GLU A 369 -26.57 -40.34 -5.60
CA GLU A 369 -27.17 -39.84 -6.85
C GLU A 369 -27.71 -38.42 -6.69
N ILE A 370 -28.32 -38.12 -5.53
CA ILE A 370 -28.80 -36.77 -5.19
C ILE A 370 -27.61 -35.79 -5.11
N ALA A 371 -26.52 -36.18 -4.45
CA ALA A 371 -25.32 -35.34 -4.33
C ALA A 371 -24.65 -35.08 -5.69
N GLN A 372 -24.53 -36.08 -6.55
CA GLN A 372 -23.99 -35.91 -7.91
C GLN A 372 -24.88 -35.01 -8.77
N TRP A 373 -26.20 -35.12 -8.63
CA TRP A 373 -27.14 -34.25 -9.33
C TRP A 373 -27.01 -32.78 -8.87
N GLU A 374 -26.97 -32.53 -7.56
CA GLU A 374 -26.79 -31.17 -7.00
C GLU A 374 -25.42 -30.57 -7.36
N MET A 375 -24.34 -31.37 -7.35
CA MET A 375 -23.01 -30.90 -7.75
C MET A 375 -22.97 -30.43 -9.21
N ARG A 376 -23.55 -31.20 -10.14
CA ARG A 376 -23.64 -30.80 -11.56
C ARG A 376 -24.52 -29.57 -11.75
N ARG A 377 -25.57 -29.46 -10.95
CA ARG A 377 -26.50 -28.34 -10.94
C ARG A 377 -25.81 -27.04 -10.50
N LEU A 378 -25.05 -27.07 -9.42
CA LEU A 378 -24.20 -25.96 -8.95
C LEU A 378 -23.14 -25.56 -9.97
N MET A 379 -22.45 -26.54 -10.57
CA MET A 379 -21.47 -26.29 -11.64
C MET A 379 -22.07 -25.53 -12.84
N LYS A 380 -23.30 -25.87 -13.24
CA LYS A 380 -24.01 -25.15 -14.33
C LYS A 380 -24.36 -23.73 -13.92
N GLN A 381 -24.85 -23.53 -12.70
CA GLN A 381 -25.16 -22.19 -12.19
C GLN A 381 -23.91 -21.30 -12.12
N LEU A 382 -22.77 -21.83 -11.69
CA LEU A 382 -21.49 -21.12 -11.65
C LEU A 382 -20.97 -20.74 -13.06
N ARG A 383 -21.38 -21.47 -14.09
CA ARG A 383 -21.09 -21.14 -15.50
C ARG A 383 -22.07 -20.12 -16.11
N GLY A 384 -23.09 -19.70 -15.35
CA GLY A 384 -24.13 -18.80 -15.84
C GLY A 384 -25.23 -19.51 -16.67
N ASP A 385 -25.22 -20.84 -16.75
CA ASP A 385 -26.27 -21.60 -17.41
C ASP A 385 -27.56 -21.57 -16.58
N TYR A 386 -28.71 -21.49 -17.24
CA TYR A 386 -30.01 -21.56 -16.56
C TYR A 386 -30.24 -22.96 -15.97
N VAL A 387 -30.72 -23.00 -14.72
CA VAL A 387 -30.95 -24.23 -13.96
C VAL A 387 -32.35 -24.21 -13.36
N PHE A 388 -33.13 -25.28 -13.60
CA PHE A 388 -34.46 -25.47 -13.02
C PHE A 388 -34.51 -26.71 -12.09
N PRO A 389 -35.12 -26.61 -10.89
CA PRO A 389 -35.64 -25.39 -10.26
C PRO A 389 -34.51 -24.43 -9.84
N PRO A 390 -34.78 -23.13 -9.64
CA PRO A 390 -33.78 -22.18 -9.17
C PRO A 390 -33.14 -22.68 -7.87
N VAL A 391 -31.81 -22.63 -7.79
CA VAL A 391 -31.10 -22.96 -6.55
C VAL A 391 -31.44 -21.89 -5.53
N LYS A 392 -32.21 -22.27 -4.49
CA LYS A 392 -32.41 -21.41 -3.33
C LYS A 392 -31.07 -21.34 -2.61
N SER A 393 -30.53 -20.14 -2.42
CA SER A 393 -29.31 -19.89 -1.66
C SER A 393 -29.54 -20.21 -0.18
N SER A 394 -29.51 -21.49 0.18
CA SER A 394 -29.87 -21.96 1.52
C SER A 394 -28.85 -21.62 2.62
N HIS A 395 -27.73 -21.00 2.28
CA HIS A 395 -26.76 -20.51 3.27
C HIS A 395 -26.14 -19.18 2.83
N ARG A 396 -26.94 -18.11 2.81
CA ARG A 396 -26.37 -16.81 3.19
C ARG A 396 -26.31 -16.86 4.71
N LEU A 397 -25.15 -17.24 5.25
CA LEU A 397 -24.81 -16.95 6.64
C LEU A 397 -25.09 -15.45 6.80
N MET A 398 -26.20 -15.09 7.45
CA MET A 398 -26.32 -13.74 7.96
C MET A 398 -25.10 -13.56 8.87
N PRO A 399 -24.27 -12.53 8.64
CA PRO A 399 -23.25 -12.21 9.63
C PRO A 399 -24.02 -12.01 10.93
N SER A 400 -23.71 -12.86 11.92
CA SER A 400 -24.08 -12.60 13.31
C SER A 400 -23.71 -11.16 13.59
N GLU A 401 -24.69 -10.37 14.02
CA GLU A 401 -24.49 -9.01 14.50
C GLU A 401 -23.51 -9.07 15.68
N ALA A 402 -22.22 -8.98 15.38
CA ALA A 402 -21.20 -8.73 16.36
C ALA A 402 -21.44 -7.31 16.90
N PRO A 403 -21.43 -7.11 18.23
CA PRO A 403 -21.61 -5.79 18.82
C PRO A 403 -20.51 -4.87 18.28
N LYS A 404 -20.94 -3.76 17.66
CA LYS A 404 -20.05 -2.70 17.17
C LYS A 404 -19.11 -2.26 18.30
N ALA A 405 -17.84 -2.60 18.19
CA ALA A 405 -16.80 -1.95 18.97
C ALA A 405 -16.77 -0.49 18.54
N SER A 406 -17.18 0.42 19.42
CA SER A 406 -17.07 1.85 19.21
C SER A 406 -15.59 2.23 19.18
N HIS A 407 -15.04 2.37 17.97
CA HIS A 407 -13.72 2.93 17.78
C HIS A 407 -13.73 4.38 18.27
N ARG A 408 -13.06 4.60 19.41
CA ARG A 408 -12.81 5.90 20.04
C ARG A 408 -11.74 6.68 19.25
N ARG A 409 -11.95 6.91 17.95
CA ARG A 409 -11.04 7.67 17.07
C ARG A 409 -11.76 8.72 16.21
N VAL A 410 -12.88 9.25 16.71
CA VAL A 410 -13.66 10.34 16.05
C VAL A 410 -14.00 11.45 17.05
N LYS A 411 -13.02 11.89 17.84
CA LYS A 411 -13.22 13.01 18.79
C LYS A 411 -12.32 14.23 18.53
N THR A 412 -11.55 14.25 17.46
CA THR A 412 -10.73 15.41 17.06
C THR A 412 -11.36 16.25 15.95
N MET A 413 -12.26 15.70 15.12
CA MET A 413 -12.89 16.46 14.03
C MET A 413 -14.22 17.16 14.39
N SER A 414 -14.91 16.77 15.48
CA SER A 414 -16.21 17.40 15.82
C SER A 414 -16.07 18.72 16.60
N LYS A 415 -14.87 19.12 17.01
CA LYS A 415 -14.66 20.36 17.78
C LYS A 415 -14.28 21.57 16.92
N ILE A 416 -13.98 21.35 15.63
CA ILE A 416 -13.67 22.43 14.67
C ILE A 416 -14.93 22.89 13.91
N MET A 417 -15.95 22.04 13.76
CA MET A 417 -17.22 22.44 13.14
C MET A 417 -18.19 23.20 14.08
N GLU A 418 -17.90 23.28 15.38
CA GLU A 418 -18.74 24.00 16.35
C GLU A 418 -18.23 25.42 16.68
N ALA A 419 -17.04 25.79 16.17
CA ALA A 419 -16.56 27.18 16.16
C ALA A 419 -17.01 27.88 14.88
N GLY A 420 -18.33 27.98 14.71
CA GLY A 420 -18.94 28.79 13.67
C GLY A 420 -18.78 30.29 13.97
N GLU A 421 -17.69 30.89 13.51
CA GLU A 421 -17.65 32.31 13.18
C GLU A 421 -17.13 32.48 11.75
N VAL A 422 -18.09 32.72 10.87
CA VAL A 422 -17.93 33.07 9.46
C VAL A 422 -17.30 34.47 9.42
N SER A 423 -16.00 34.58 9.16
CA SER A 423 -15.35 35.85 8.89
C SER A 423 -15.67 36.30 7.47
N HIS A 424 -16.63 37.22 7.36
CA HIS A 424 -16.99 37.97 6.17
C HIS A 424 -15.89 38.99 5.84
N TRP A 425 -14.88 38.60 5.06
CA TRP A 425 -13.86 39.51 4.54
C TRP A 425 -13.67 39.30 3.04
N SER A 426 -14.45 40.04 2.24
CA SER A 426 -14.04 40.59 0.95
C SER A 426 -15.18 41.45 0.41
N ASP A 427 -15.15 42.75 0.71
CA ASP A 427 -15.84 43.78 -0.09
C ASP A 427 -15.22 45.14 0.29
N SER A 428 -13.97 45.34 -0.15
CA SER A 428 -13.39 46.64 -0.50
C SER A 428 -11.88 46.50 -0.72
N GLU A 429 -11.47 46.32 -1.98
CA GLU A 429 -10.33 47.02 -2.62
C GLU A 429 -10.31 46.77 -4.12
#